data_AF-A0A377IC95-F1
#
_entry.id   AF-A0A377IC95-F1
#
_cell.length_a   1.000
_cell.length_b   1.000
_cell.length_c   1.000
_cell.angle_alpha   90.00
_cell.angle_beta   90.00
_cell.angle_gamma   90.00
#
_symmetry.space_group_name_H-M   'P 1'
#
loop_
_entity.id
_entity.type
_entity.pdbx_description
1 polymer ?
#
loop_
_entity_poly.entity_id
_entity_poly.type
_entity_poly.pdbx_seq_one_letter_code
_entity_poly.pdbx_strand_id
1 'polypeptide(L)'
;MNDSELARAVDTKRDRQCEAHYAEDAFEERLQAEIQRIDEQIRKGDETLFDEFTQTLCDNDLFWLAVGSGADYLPYRQQAIEKLAKQKIIQRI
;
A
#
# COMPACT_ATOMS: atom_id res chain seq x y z
N MET A 1 -38.35 -4.79 -20.55
CA MET A 1 -37.70 -4.28 -19.33
C MET A 1 -38.78 -3.57 -18.55
N ASN A 2 -39.23 -4.18 -17.45
CA ASN A 2 -40.25 -3.63 -16.55
C ASN A 2 -39.56 -2.82 -15.44
N ASP A 3 -40.20 -1.79 -14.89
CA ASP A 3 -39.70 -0.95 -13.78
C ASP A 3 -39.20 -1.79 -12.59
N SER A 4 -39.82 -2.94 -12.33
CA SER A 4 -39.38 -3.87 -11.28
C SER A 4 -38.02 -4.54 -11.57
N GLU A 5 -37.73 -4.81 -12.84
CA GLU A 5 -36.43 -5.36 -13.27
C GLU A 5 -35.35 -4.27 -13.22
N LEU A 6 -35.71 -3.03 -13.57
CA LEU A 6 -34.81 -1.88 -13.48
C LEU A 6 -34.43 -1.57 -12.03
N ALA A 7 -35.41 -1.59 -11.11
CA ALA A 7 -35.17 -1.38 -9.68
C ALA A 7 -34.17 -2.41 -9.10
N ARG A 8 -34.40 -3.71 -9.39
CA ARG A 8 -33.48 -4.77 -8.95
C ARG A 8 -32.07 -4.61 -9.51
N ALA A 9 -31.93 -4.22 -10.77
CA ALA A 9 -30.62 -4.03 -11.40
C ALA A 9 -29.85 -2.85 -10.76
N VAL A 10 -30.55 -1.78 -10.39
CA VAL A 10 -29.95 -0.63 -9.69
C VAL A 10 -29.51 -1.00 -8.28
N ASP A 11 -30.34 -1.72 -7.52
CA ASP A 11 -29.99 -2.17 -6.16
C ASP A 11 -28.76 -3.09 -6.20
N THR A 12 -28.74 -4.08 -7.10
CA THR A 12 -27.60 -5.01 -7.24
C THR A 12 -26.31 -4.27 -7.63
N LYS A 13 -26.41 -3.24 -8.48
CA LYS A 13 -25.26 -2.42 -8.86
C LYS A 13 -24.74 -1.61 -7.66
N ARG A 14 -25.63 -1.06 -6.84
CA ARG A 14 -25.29 -0.31 -5.64
C ARG A 14 -24.63 -1.19 -4.60
N ASP A 15 -25.16 -2.39 -4.37
CA ASP A 15 -24.57 -3.36 -3.44
C ASP A 15 -23.14 -3.74 -3.85
N ARG A 16 -22.91 -4.03 -5.14
CA ARG A 16 -21.55 -4.29 -5.66
C ARG A 16 -20.59 -3.13 -5.49
N GLN A 17 -21.08 -1.89 -5.65
CA GLN A 17 -20.26 -0.70 -5.42
C GLN A 17 -19.91 -0.56 -3.94
N CYS A 18 -20.87 -0.78 -3.04
CA CYS A 18 -20.62 -0.80 -1.61
C CYS A 18 -19.62 -1.90 -1.22
N GLU A 19 -19.79 -3.13 -1.72
CA GLU A 19 -18.86 -4.24 -1.48
C GLU A 19 -17.44 -3.93 -1.98
N ALA A 20 -17.29 -3.34 -3.16
CA ALA A 20 -16.01 -2.92 -3.70
C ALA A 20 -15.35 -1.85 -2.81
N HIS A 21 -16.10 -0.85 -2.37
CA HIS A 21 -15.60 0.17 -1.44
C HIS A 21 -15.20 -0.41 -0.09
N TYR A 22 -16.00 -1.30 0.50
CA TYR A 22 -15.61 -1.98 1.76
C TYR A 22 -14.36 -2.85 1.60
N ALA A 23 -14.16 -3.46 0.44
CA ALA A 23 -12.95 -4.23 0.14
C ALA A 23 -11.71 -3.31 -0.03
N GLU A 24 -11.88 -2.14 -0.65
CA GLU A 24 -10.85 -1.11 -0.75
C GLU A 24 -10.49 -0.55 0.63
N ASP A 25 -11.47 -0.16 1.44
CA ASP A 25 -11.27 0.34 2.81
C ASP A 25 -10.53 -0.69 3.67
N ALA A 26 -10.94 -1.96 3.60
CA ALA A 26 -10.27 -3.04 4.32
C ALA A 26 -8.83 -3.28 3.84
N PHE A 27 -8.55 -3.06 2.55
CA PHE A 27 -7.20 -3.13 2.01
C PHE A 27 -6.34 -1.95 2.49
N GLU A 28 -6.89 -0.74 2.48
CA GLU A 28 -6.20 0.46 2.95
C GLU A 28 -5.87 0.38 4.44
N GLU A 29 -6.79 -0.08 5.29
CA GLU A 29 -6.53 -0.30 6.72
C GLU A 29 -5.39 -1.31 6.95
N ARG A 30 -5.42 -2.43 6.23
CA ARG A 30 -4.35 -3.45 6.30
C ARG A 30 -3.02 -2.89 5.82
N LEU A 31 -3.04 -2.08 4.76
CA LEU A 31 -1.85 -1.43 4.23
C LEU A 31 -1.24 -0.46 5.24
N GLN A 32 -2.06 0.40 5.86
CA GLN A 32 -1.57 1.32 6.89
C GLN A 32 -0.99 0.58 8.10
N ALA A 33 -1.66 -0.49 8.55
CA ALA A 33 -1.17 -1.30 9.66
C ALA A 33 0.18 -1.97 9.33
N GLU A 34 0.34 -2.53 8.14
CA GLU A 34 1.60 -3.18 7.74
C GLU A 34 2.72 -2.14 7.51
N ILE A 35 2.41 -0.94 6.98
CA ILE A 35 3.37 0.18 6.89
C ILE A 35 3.90 0.55 8.28
N GLN A 36 3.02 0.75 9.26
CA GLN A 36 3.42 1.10 10.63
C GLN A 36 4.26 0.00 11.26
N ARG A 37 3.88 -1.26 11.06
CA ARG A 37 4.62 -2.41 11.54
C ARG A 37 6.03 -2.48 10.95
N ILE A 38 6.17 -2.32 9.63
CA ILE A 38 7.47 -2.34 8.95
C ILE A 38 8.35 -1.18 9.44
N ASP A 39 7.81 0.03 9.54
CA ASP A 39 8.57 1.19 10.04
C ASP A 39 9.07 0.97 11.48
N GLU A 40 8.22 0.41 12.34
CA GLU A 40 8.59 0.08 13.72
C GLU A 40 9.65 -1.02 13.79
N GLN A 41 9.53 -2.09 13.00
CA GLN A 41 10.50 -3.19 12.97
C GLN A 41 11.86 -2.75 12.46
N ILE A 42 11.90 -1.94 11.40
CA ILE A 42 13.13 -1.30 10.90
C ILE A 42 13.76 -0.44 12.00
N ARG A 43 12.97 0.38 12.71
CA ARG A 43 13.47 1.24 13.80
C ARG A 43 14.01 0.41 14.97
N LYS A 44 13.45 -0.77 15.23
CA LYS A 44 13.92 -1.72 16.26
C LYS A 44 15.16 -2.51 15.84
N GLY A 45 15.63 -2.37 14.60
CA GLY A 45 16.83 -3.04 14.11
C GLY A 45 16.59 -4.47 13.63
N ASP A 46 15.41 -4.78 13.08
CA ASP A 46 15.19 -6.03 12.35
C ASP A 46 16.06 -6.04 11.08
N GLU A 47 17.18 -6.77 11.11
CA GLU A 47 18.18 -6.79 10.05
C GLU A 47 17.61 -7.30 8.72
N THR A 48 16.75 -8.32 8.75
CA THR A 48 16.18 -8.90 7.52
C THR A 48 15.25 -7.91 6.83
N LEU A 49 14.36 -7.25 7.59
CA LEU A 49 13.50 -6.21 7.04
C LEU A 49 14.28 -4.96 6.62
N PHE A 50 15.35 -4.64 7.34
CA PHE A 50 16.23 -3.53 6.98
C PHE A 50 16.92 -3.78 5.64
N ASP A 51 17.40 -5.00 5.38
CA ASP A 51 18.01 -5.38 4.11
C ASP A 51 17.00 -5.31 2.96
N GLU A 52 15.80 -5.89 3.13
CA GLU A 52 14.72 -5.84 2.13
C GLU A 52 14.31 -4.39 1.81
N PHE A 53 14.16 -3.56 2.85
CA PHE A 53 13.87 -2.14 2.73
C PHE A 53 14.97 -1.39 1.99
N THR A 54 16.23 -1.65 2.35
CA THR A 54 17.39 -0.98 1.75
C THR A 54 17.52 -1.35 0.28
N GLN A 55 17.34 -2.61 -0.08
CA GLN A 55 17.31 -3.04 -1.48
C GLN A 55 16.20 -2.29 -2.24
N THR A 56 14.99 -2.26 -1.69
CA THR A 56 13.84 -1.58 -2.31
C THR A 56 14.06 -0.08 -2.49
N LEU A 57 14.71 0.58 -1.52
CA LEU A 57 15.03 1.99 -1.57
C LEU A 57 16.15 2.31 -2.57
N CYS A 58 17.20 1.49 -2.58
CA CYS A 58 18.36 1.64 -3.46
C CYS A 58 18.03 1.36 -4.93
N ASP A 59 16.98 0.59 -5.21
CA ASP A 59 16.46 0.37 -6.57
C ASP A 59 15.76 1.62 -7.15
N ASN A 60 15.60 2.70 -6.37
CA ASN A 60 14.98 3.93 -6.82
C ASN A 60 16.03 4.97 -7.26
N ASP A 61 16.17 5.19 -8.57
CA ASP A 61 17.11 6.19 -9.12
C ASP A 61 16.85 7.62 -8.60
N LEU A 62 15.59 7.96 -8.31
CA LEU A 62 15.23 9.27 -7.77
C LEU A 62 15.71 9.45 -6.32
N PHE A 63 15.83 8.36 -5.56
CA PHE A 63 16.46 8.40 -4.24
C PHE A 63 17.93 8.80 -4.36
N TRP A 64 18.69 8.18 -5.26
CA TRP A 64 20.09 8.54 -5.48
C TRP A 64 20.26 9.96 -6.01
N LEU A 65 19.37 10.40 -6.90
CA LEU A 65 19.37 11.77 -7.39
C LEU A 65 19.10 12.78 -6.25
N ALA A 66 18.16 12.48 -5.36
CA ALA A 66 17.86 13.34 -4.21
C ALA A 66 19.04 13.41 -3.24
N VAL A 67 19.65 12.27 -2.90
CA VAL A 67 20.85 12.21 -2.06
C VAL A 67 22.00 12.99 -2.70
N GLY A 68 22.27 12.78 -3.99
CA GLY A 68 23.36 13.44 -4.71
C GLY A 68 23.16 14.95 -4.92
N SER A 69 21.90 15.40 -4.97
CA SER A 69 21.55 16.82 -5.09
C SER A 69 21.35 17.53 -3.75
N GLY A 70 21.41 16.80 -2.63
CA GLY A 70 21.10 17.34 -1.29
C GLY A 70 19.62 17.68 -1.10
N ALA A 71 18.73 17.15 -1.94
CA ALA A 71 17.29 17.31 -1.81
C ALA A 71 16.72 16.38 -0.72
N ASP A 72 15.48 16.64 -0.30
CA ASP A 72 14.79 15.79 0.65
C ASP A 72 14.53 14.39 0.06
N TYR A 73 15.04 13.37 0.74
CA TYR A 73 14.89 11.97 0.34
C TYR A 73 13.83 11.21 1.16
N LEU A 74 13.26 11.82 2.20
CA LEU A 74 12.26 11.19 3.07
C LEU A 74 11.02 10.67 2.31
N PRO A 75 10.53 11.33 1.24
CA PRO A 75 9.44 10.79 0.43
C PRO A 75 9.76 9.42 -0.18
N TYR A 76 11.00 9.21 -0.63
CA TYR A 76 11.41 7.93 -1.25
C TYR A 76 11.52 6.82 -0.21
N ARG A 77 11.95 7.14 1.02
CA ARG A 77 11.87 6.22 2.16
C ARG A 77 10.43 5.77 2.40
N GLN A 78 9.49 6.70 2.46
CA GLN A 78 8.08 6.39 2.69
C GLN A 78 7.51 5.51 1.56
N GLN A 79 7.83 5.84 0.30
CA GLN A 79 7.42 5.04 -0.86
C GLN A 79 7.99 3.63 -0.83
N ALA A 80 9.25 3.45 -0.40
CA ALA A 80 9.86 2.13 -0.27
C ALA A 80 9.17 1.26 0.79
N ILE A 81 8.82 1.84 1.95
CA ILE A 81 8.07 1.14 3.01
C ILE A 81 6.68 0.75 2.50
N GLU A 82 5.97 1.65 1.81
CA GLU A 82 4.65 1.36 1.24
C GLU A 82 4.72 0.25 0.18
N LYS A 83 5.73 0.28 -0.68
CA LYS A 83 5.96 -0.77 -1.68
C LYS A 83 6.19 -2.14 -1.03
N LEU A 84 7.01 -2.19 0.02
CA LEU A 84 7.26 -3.40 0.79
C LEU A 84 5.98 -3.92 1.47
N ALA A 85 5.20 -3.02 2.07
CA ALA A 85 3.93 -3.37 2.72
C ALA A 85 2.92 -3.98 1.73
N LYS A 86 2.77 -3.37 0.55
CA LYS A 86 1.91 -3.90 -0.53
C LYS A 86 2.37 -5.29 -0.97
N GLN A 87 3.67 -5.50 -1.16
CA GLN A 87 4.22 -6.81 -1.54
C GLN A 87 3.92 -7.87 -0.48
N LYS A 88 4.11 -7.57 0.81
CA LYS A 88 3.82 -8.52 1.91
C LYS A 88 2.33 -8.83 2.05
N ILE A 89 1.45 -7.86 1.80
CA ILE A 89 0.00 -8.12 1.81
C ILE A 89 -0.39 -9.04 0.65
N ILE A 90 0.11 -8.78 -0.56
CA ILE A 90 -0.20 -9.59 -1.75
C ILE A 90 0.32 -11.03 -1.58
N GLN A 91 1.52 -11.22 -1.01
CA GLN A 91 2.08 -12.56 -0.77
C GLN A 91 1.32 -13.39 0.29
N ARG A 92 0.48 -12.74 1.11
CA ARG A 92 -0.32 -13.40 2.16
C ARG A 92 -1.75 -13.75 1.72
N ILE A 93 -2.15 -13.34 0.51
CA ILE A 93 -3.45 -13.65 -0.13
C ILE A 93 -3.28 -14.86 -1.03
#